data_AF-A0A3D4NY42-F1
#
_entry.id   AF-A0A3D4NY42-F1
#
_cell.length_a   1.000
_cell.length_b   1.000
_cell.length_c   1.000
_cell.angle_alpha   90.00
_cell.angle_beta   90.00
_cell.angle_gamma   90.00
#
_symmetry.space_group_name_H-M   'P 1'
#
loop_
_entity.id
_entity.type
_entity.pdbx_description
1 polymer ?
#
loop_
_entity_poly.entity_id
_entity_poly.type
_entity_poly.pdbx_seq_one_letter_code
_entity_poly.pdbx_strand_id
1 'polypeptide(L)' 'MVFFNTLTGKKEEFVPINPGEVKLYTCGPTVYDFAHVGNFRAYLFEDLLKRFLQFMGYKVV' A
#
# COMPACT_ATOMS: atom_id res chain seq x y z
N MET A 1 -11.16 9.02 -3.83
CA MET A 1 -9.72 8.69 -4.00
C MET A 1 -9.67 7.40 -4.77
N VAL A 2 -8.93 7.29 -5.87
CA VAL A 2 -9.09 6.18 -6.82
C VAL A 2 -7.82 5.34 -6.89
N PHE A 3 -7.94 4.02 -6.75
CA PHE A 3 -6.84 3.06 -6.92
C PHE A 3 -7.09 2.11 -8.07
N PHE A 4 -6.01 1.58 -8.66
CA PHE A 4 -6.11 0.47 -9.60
C PHE A 4 -6.26 -0.83 -8.82
N ASN A 5 -7.37 -1.54 -9.04
CA ASN A 5 -7.65 -2.83 -8.41
C ASN A 5 -7.28 -3.96 -9.38
N THR A 6 -6.23 -4.71 -9.04
CA THR A 6 -5.77 -5.85 -9.85
C THR A 6 -6.83 -6.94 -10.00
N LEU A 7 -7.75 -7.11 -9.04
CA LEU A 7 -8.81 -8.12 -9.11
C LEU A 7 -9.77 -7.85 -10.28
N THR A 8 -10.06 -6.58 -10.57
CA THR A 8 -11.01 -6.18 -11.61
C THR A 8 -10.35 -5.58 -12.85
N GLY A 9 -9.06 -5.25 -12.75
CA GLY A 9 -8.29 -4.60 -13.82
C GLY A 9 -8.69 -3.15 -14.08
N LYS A 10 -9.33 -2.49 -13.10
CA LYS A 10 -9.93 -1.16 -13.27
C LYS A 10 -9.49 -0.19 -12.17
N LYS A 11 -9.65 1.10 -12.46
CA LYS A 11 -9.58 2.16 -11.46
C LYS A 11 -10.91 2.23 -10.71
N GLU A 12 -10.87 2.12 -9.39
CA GLU A 12 -12.04 2.05 -8.52
C GLU A 12 -11.93 3.07 -7.39
N GLU A 13 -13.07 3.61 -6.95
CA GLU A 13 -13.12 4.45 -5.76
C GLU A 13 -12.72 3.65 -4.53
N PHE A 14 -11.79 4.19 -3.77
CA PHE A 14 -11.36 3.66 -2.49
C PHE A 14 -12.34 4.06 -1.41
N VAL A 15 -13.01 3.07 -0.85
CA VAL A 15 -13.86 3.22 0.32
C VAL A 15 -13.32 2.29 1.40
N PRO A 16 -12.85 2.82 2.55
CA PRO A 16 -12.32 1.97 3.61
C PRO A 16 -13.44 1.13 4.23
N ILE A 17 -13.11 -0.09 4.67
CA ILE A 17 -14.06 -1.00 5.34
C ILE A 17 -14.60 -0.35 6.63
N ASN A 18 -13.72 0.30 7.40
CA ASN A 18 -14.06 1.05 8.60
C ASN A 18 -13.82 2.54 8.33
N PRO A 19 -14.80 3.44 8.54
CA PRO A 19 -14.60 4.88 8.35
C PRO A 19 -13.40 5.42 9.14
N GLY A 20 -12.48 6.11 8.47
CA GLY A 20 -11.28 6.69 9.07
C GLY A 20 -10.12 5.72 9.33
N GLU A 21 -10.30 4.41 9.11
CA GLU A 21 -9.25 3.40 9.30
C GLU A 21 -8.99 2.60 8.01
N VAL A 22 -7.71 2.46 7.66
CA VAL A 22 -7.25 1.65 6.53
C VAL A 22 -6.34 0.55 7.03
N LYS A 23 -6.64 -0.70 6.67
CA LYS A 23 -5.75 -1.84 6.91
C LYS A 23 -4.93 -2.08 5.66
N LEU A 24 -3.60 -2.03 5.77
CA LEU A 24 -2.66 -2.17 4.65
C LEU A 24 -1.70 -3.32 4.93
N TYR A 25 -1.75 -4.36 4.10
CA TYR A 25 -0.81 -5.46 4.13
C TYR A 25 0.08 -5.43 2.90
N THR A 26 1.37 -5.64 3.10
CA THR A 26 2.36 -5.80 2.02
C THR A 26 3.24 -7.01 2.30
N CYS A 27 3.68 -7.67 1.23
CA CYS A 27 4.58 -8.81 1.34
C CYS A 27 6.00 -8.33 1.67
N GLY A 28 6.62 -8.92 2.68
CA GLY A 28 8.02 -8.66 3.03
C GLY A 28 9.03 -9.47 2.19
N PRO A 29 10.34 -9.23 2.37
CA PRO A 29 11.39 -10.01 1.72
C PRO A 29 11.48 -11.43 2.30
N THR A 30 11.92 -12.38 1.48
CA THR A 30 12.51 -13.62 2.00
C THR A 30 13.95 -13.34 2.43
N VAL A 31 14.27 -13.58 3.70
CA VAL A 31 15.52 -13.14 4.35
C VAL A 31 16.71 -14.09 4.18
N TYR A 32 16.97 -14.55 2.96
CA TYR A 32 18.10 -15.45 2.66
C TYR A 32 19.29 -14.75 1.99
N ASP A 33 19.12 -13.54 1.48
CA ASP A 33 20.15 -12.77 0.77
C ASP A 33 19.90 -11.25 0.90
N PHE A 34 20.83 -10.44 0.40
CA PHE A 34 20.73 -8.98 0.36
C PHE A 34 19.58 -8.51 -0.54
N ALA A 35 18.86 -7.49 -0.07
CA ALA A 35 17.83 -6.83 -0.87
C ALA A 35 18.46 -6.11 -2.08
N HIS A 36 17.87 -6.31 -3.25
CA HIS A 36 18.28 -5.65 -4.49
C HIS A 36 17.36 -4.47 -4.84
N VAL A 37 17.74 -3.68 -5.84
CA VAL A 37 17.00 -2.46 -6.26
C VAL A 37 15.52 -2.73 -6.56
N GLY A 38 15.19 -3.90 -7.11
CA GLY A 38 13.80 -4.34 -7.31
C GLY A 38 12.98 -4.44 -6.02
N ASN A 39 13.54 -4.97 -4.93
CA ASN A 39 12.84 -5.02 -3.63
C ASN A 39 12.62 -3.61 -3.09
N PHE A 40 13.66 -2.76 -3.13
CA PHE A 40 13.56 -1.40 -2.62
C PHE A 40 12.53 -0.56 -3.37
N ARG A 41 12.36 -0.76 -4.68
CA ARG A 41 11.30 -0.10 -5.45
C ARG A 41 9.90 -0.43 -4.89
N ALA A 42 9.65 -1.69 -4.53
CA ALA A 42 8.37 -2.10 -3.95
C ALA A 42 8.17 -1.46 -2.56
N TYR A 43 9.15 -1.58 -1.68
CA TYR A 43 9.05 -1.04 -0.31
C TYR A 43 8.94 0.48 -0.26
N LEU A 44 9.61 1.19 -1.18
CA LEU A 44 9.44 2.65 -1.31
C LEU A 44 8.02 3.02 -1.76
N PHE A 45 7.45 2.27 -2.71
CA PHE A 45 6.06 2.50 -3.12
C PHE A 45 5.09 2.26 -1.95
N GLU A 46 5.29 1.17 -1.21
CA GLU A 46 4.48 0.82 -0.04
C GLU A 46 4.57 1.88 1.07
N ASP A 47 5.77 2.38 1.37
CA ASP A 47 5.99 3.47 2.32
C ASP A 47 5.31 4.76 1.86
N LEU A 48 5.45 5.13 0.57
CA LEU A 48 4.77 6.29 0.00
C LEU A 48 3.25 6.16 0.08
N LEU A 49 2.69 4.98 -0.22
CA LEU A 49 1.26 4.72 -0.13
C LEU A 49 0.77 4.89 1.32
N LYS A 50 1.48 4.30 2.29
CA LYS A 50 1.16 4.45 3.71
C LYS A 50 1.20 5.92 4.15
N ARG A 51 2.26 6.65 3.81
CA ARG A 51 2.40 8.09 4.14
C ARG A 51 1.32 8.93 3.50
N PHE A 52 0.96 8.65 2.25
CA PHE A 52 -0.11 9.34 1.57
C PHE A 52 -1.46 9.12 2.25
N LEU A 53 -1.80 7.88 2.60
CA LEU A 53 -3.03 7.57 3.33
C LEU A 53 -3.06 8.23 4.72
N GLN A 54 -1.94 8.26 5.44
CA GLN A 54 -1.82 8.98 6.71
C GLN A 54 -2.00 10.50 6.54
N PHE A 55 -1.40 11.07 5.49
CA PHE A 55 -1.54 12.48 5.14
C PHE A 55 -3.01 12.85 4.83
N MET A 56 -3.75 11.93 4.20
CA MET A 56 -5.19 12.07 3.95
C MET A 56 -6.06 11.94 5.22
N GLY A 57 -5.45 11.76 6.40
CA GLY A 57 -6.15 11.71 7.68
C GLY A 57 -6.60 10.32 8.11
N TYR A 58 -6.22 9.26 7.38
CA TYR A 58 -6.54 7.90 7.79
C TYR A 58 -5.60 7.39 8.89
N LYS A 59 -6.16 6.67 9.85
CA LYS A 59 -5.38 5.76 10.70
C LYS A 59 -5.04 4.53 9.86
N VAL A 60 -3.76 4.37 9.50
CA VAL A 60 -3.29 3.23 8.72
C VAL A 60 -2.66 2.19 9.65
N VAL A 61 -3.14 0.95 9.56
CA VAL A 61 -2.68 -0.22 10.34
C VAL A 61 -2.12 -1.27 9.41
#